data_AF-A0A5M8FKQ3-F1
#
_entry.id   AF-A0A5M8FKQ3-F1
#
_cell.length_a   1.000
_cell.length_b   1.000
_cell.length_c   1.000
_cell.angle_alpha   90.00
_cell.angle_beta   90.00
_cell.angle_gamma   90.00
#
_symmetry.space_group_name_H-M   'P 1'
#
loop_
_entity.id
_entity.type
_entity.pdbx_description
1 polymer ?
#
loop_
_entity_poly.entity_id
_entity_poly.type
_entity_poly.pdbx_seq_one_letter_code
_entity_poly.pdbx_strand_id
1 'polypeptide(L)'
;MQQTRDAIPPEGWLARARKAPSDNQDARPPGTRVDLLVIHNISLPPGRFGGPWIEQLFSNRLDPGAHAAFRSLAGLRVSAHLLIRRDGELVQFVDLRRRAWHAGQSCFQGRTACNDSSIGIELEGADRTPYTDAQYRCLAAVTAEIRRRFPAITPERIVGHSDIAPGRKTDPGPAFDWARYRALLHSPGRAG
;
A
#
# COMPACT_ATOMS: atom_id res chain seq x y z
N MET A 1 -13.93 -22.72 -21.37
CA MET A 1 -13.77 -22.46 -19.92
C MET A 1 -14.28 -21.05 -19.65
N GLN A 2 -15.41 -20.93 -18.96
CA GLN A 2 -15.97 -19.62 -18.60
C GLN A 2 -15.06 -19.02 -17.51
N GLN A 3 -14.23 -18.02 -17.87
CA GLN A 3 -13.56 -17.20 -16.85
C GLN A 3 -14.67 -16.49 -16.08
N THR A 4 -14.91 -16.91 -14.84
CA THR A 4 -15.74 -16.15 -13.91
C THR A 4 -15.09 -14.78 -13.78
N ARG A 5 -15.76 -13.74 -14.29
CA ARG A 5 -15.40 -12.36 -13.96
C ARG A 5 -15.48 -12.27 -12.44
N ASP A 6 -14.35 -12.11 -11.76
CA ASP A 6 -14.35 -11.85 -10.33
C ASP A 6 -15.27 -10.65 -10.08
N ALA A 7 -16.34 -10.87 -9.30
CA ALA A 7 -17.25 -9.80 -8.94
C ALA A 7 -16.46 -8.73 -8.17
N ILE A 8 -16.61 -7.46 -8.55
CA ILE A 8 -16.05 -6.35 -7.80
C ILE A 8 -16.68 -6.41 -6.39
N PRO A 9 -15.89 -6.36 -5.30
CA PRO A 9 -16.44 -6.41 -3.97
C PRO A 9 -17.41 -5.24 -3.72
N PRO A 10 -18.43 -5.43 -2.87
CA PRO A 10 -19.48 -4.42 -2.65
C PRO A 10 -18.94 -3.14 -2.01
N GLU A 11 -17.87 -3.25 -1.22
CA GLU A 11 -17.20 -2.13 -0.55
C GLU A 11 -15.68 -2.30 -0.62
N GLY A 12 -14.97 -1.20 -0.89
CA GLY A 12 -13.51 -1.17 -0.81
C GLY A 12 -12.99 -0.52 0.46
N TRP A 13 -13.84 0.00 1.35
CA TRP A 13 -13.42 0.51 2.66
C TRP A 13 -13.37 -0.64 3.68
N LEU A 14 -12.29 -0.73 4.44
CA LEU A 14 -12.12 -1.73 5.49
C LEU A 14 -12.72 -1.21 6.80
N ALA A 15 -13.54 -2.01 7.46
CA ALA A 15 -14.28 -1.59 8.66
C ALA A 15 -13.37 -1.13 9.81
N ARG A 16 -12.22 -1.78 9.99
CA ARG A 16 -11.24 -1.47 11.04
C ARG A 16 -10.31 -0.30 10.75
N ALA A 17 -10.30 0.22 9.52
CA ALA A 17 -9.37 1.29 9.15
C ALA A 17 -9.95 2.65 9.54
N ARG A 18 -9.11 3.53 10.10
CA ARG A 18 -9.47 4.95 10.18
C ARG A 18 -9.53 5.51 8.77
N LYS A 19 -10.66 6.11 8.41
CA LYS A 19 -10.89 6.67 7.08
C LYS A 19 -10.30 8.08 7.05
N ALA A 20 -9.40 8.32 6.10
CA ALA A 20 -8.86 9.64 5.79
C ALA A 20 -8.92 9.83 4.26
N PRO A 21 -10.12 10.02 3.67
CA PRO A 21 -10.30 10.03 2.23
C PRO A 21 -9.38 11.02 1.51
N SER A 22 -8.76 10.55 0.43
CA SER A 22 -7.89 11.34 -0.43
C SER A 22 -8.55 11.61 -1.79
N ASP A 23 -8.37 12.81 -2.33
CA ASP A 23 -8.76 13.15 -3.69
C ASP A 23 -7.75 12.65 -4.74
N ASN A 24 -6.58 12.17 -4.32
CA ASN A 24 -5.55 11.62 -5.20
C ASN A 24 -5.91 10.19 -5.63
N GLN A 25 -7.00 10.06 -6.38
CA GLN A 25 -7.51 8.80 -6.89
C GLN A 25 -8.41 9.02 -8.09
N ASP A 26 -8.58 7.98 -8.91
CA ASP A 26 -9.50 7.98 -10.04
C ASP A 26 -10.07 6.57 -10.27
N ALA A 27 -10.82 6.40 -11.36
CA ALA A 27 -11.34 5.09 -11.74
C ALA A 27 -10.20 4.23 -12.29
N ARG A 28 -10.22 2.93 -11.98
CA ARG A 28 -9.39 1.96 -12.69
C ARG A 28 -9.87 1.86 -14.15
N PRO A 29 -8.98 1.54 -15.13
CA PRO A 29 -9.42 1.34 -16.50
C PRO A 29 -10.55 0.27 -16.57
N PRO A 30 -11.56 0.43 -17.44
CA PRO A 30 -12.68 -0.49 -17.53
C PRO A 30 -12.24 -1.95 -17.72
N GLY A 31 -12.86 -2.87 -16.99
CA GLY A 31 -12.54 -4.30 -17.05
C GLY A 31 -11.24 -4.70 -16.37
N THR A 32 -10.53 -3.77 -15.72
CA THR A 32 -9.29 -4.10 -15.00
C THR A 32 -9.57 -4.98 -13.80
N ARG A 33 -8.93 -6.15 -13.77
CA ARG A 33 -8.90 -7.03 -12.60
C ARG A 33 -7.83 -6.53 -11.62
N VAL A 34 -8.21 -6.31 -10.37
CA VAL A 34 -7.25 -6.02 -9.30
C VAL A 34 -6.62 -7.33 -8.86
N ASP A 35 -5.33 -7.51 -9.14
CA ASP A 35 -4.63 -8.78 -9.00
C ASP A 35 -3.22 -8.63 -8.41
N LEU A 36 -2.80 -7.41 -8.03
CA LEU A 36 -1.46 -7.13 -7.50
C LEU A 36 -1.56 -6.41 -6.15
N LEU A 37 -0.73 -6.82 -5.19
CA LEU A 37 -0.54 -6.12 -3.93
C LEU A 37 0.91 -5.63 -3.86
N VAL A 38 1.09 -4.33 -3.67
CA VAL A 38 2.41 -3.69 -3.62
C VAL A 38 2.66 -3.19 -2.20
N ILE A 39 3.74 -3.67 -1.60
CA ILE A 39 4.21 -3.25 -0.27
C ILE A 39 5.23 -2.12 -0.45
N HIS A 40 4.99 -1.04 0.28
CA HIS A 40 5.78 0.18 0.26
C HIS A 40 6.30 0.52 1.65
N ASN A 41 7.22 1.46 1.71
CA ASN A 41 7.51 2.18 2.93
C ASN A 41 7.55 3.68 2.70
N ILE A 42 7.26 4.42 3.76
CA ILE A 42 7.33 5.87 3.76
C ILE A 42 7.64 6.39 5.16
N SER A 43 8.44 7.45 5.24
CA SER A 43 8.63 8.27 6.44
C SER A 43 8.79 9.72 6.03
N LEU A 44 8.10 10.60 6.74
CA LEU A 44 8.14 12.04 6.49
C LEU A 44 8.27 12.80 7.82
N PRO A 45 9.31 13.64 7.98
CA PRO A 45 10.55 13.66 7.19
C PRO A 45 11.23 12.28 7.10
N PRO A 46 12.15 12.07 6.13
CA PRO A 46 12.83 10.78 5.99
C PRO A 46 13.45 10.29 7.30
N GLY A 47 13.13 9.05 7.69
CA GLY A 47 13.60 8.44 8.95
C GLY A 47 12.91 8.95 10.23
N ARG A 48 11.87 9.81 10.11
CA ARG A 48 11.03 10.26 11.22
C ARG A 48 9.64 9.65 11.12
N PHE A 49 9.04 9.34 12.26
CA PHE A 49 7.77 8.62 12.36
C PHE A 49 6.79 9.34 13.30
N GLY A 50 5.50 9.01 13.21
CA GLY A 50 4.41 9.48 14.08
C GLY A 50 3.78 10.81 13.66
N GLY A 51 4.38 11.54 12.73
CA GLY A 51 3.90 12.86 12.30
C GLY A 51 2.61 12.80 11.46
N PRO A 52 1.98 13.96 11.20
CA PRO A 52 0.82 14.07 10.31
C PRO A 52 1.20 14.07 8.83
N TRP A 53 2.49 14.16 8.52
CA TRP A 53 3.02 14.55 7.22
C TRP A 53 2.71 13.56 6.10
N ILE A 54 2.64 12.25 6.39
CA ILE A 54 2.25 11.23 5.40
C ILE A 54 0.79 11.43 4.97
N GLU A 55 -0.12 11.60 5.92
CA GLU A 55 -1.52 11.86 5.62
C GLU A 55 -1.71 13.17 4.88
N GLN A 56 -0.96 14.21 5.26
CA GLN A 56 -0.97 15.49 4.57
C GLN A 56 -0.44 15.37 3.13
N LEU A 57 0.64 14.62 2.89
CA LEU A 57 1.13 14.36 1.53
C LEU A 57 0.05 13.68 0.70
N PHE A 58 -0.54 12.60 1.21
CA PHE A 58 -1.54 11.84 0.49
C PHE A 58 -2.86 12.58 0.29
N SER A 59 -3.09 13.70 1.00
CA SER A 59 -4.29 14.53 0.86
C SER A 59 -4.03 15.92 0.30
N ASN A 60 -2.87 16.17 -0.34
CA ASN A 60 -2.49 17.47 -0.92
C ASN A 60 -2.46 18.64 0.09
N ARG A 61 -2.21 18.34 1.36
CA ARG A 61 -2.18 19.30 2.48
C ARG A 61 -0.78 19.50 3.07
N LEU A 62 0.24 18.83 2.54
CA LEU A 62 1.60 18.96 3.04
C LEU A 62 2.12 20.36 2.73
N ASP A 63 2.49 21.11 3.77
CA ASP A 63 3.18 22.39 3.63
C ASP A 63 4.64 22.16 3.20
N PRO A 64 5.06 22.58 1.98
CA PRO A 64 6.45 22.44 1.54
C PRO A 64 7.44 23.28 2.34
N GLY A 65 6.98 24.31 3.05
CA GLY A 65 7.77 25.18 3.91
C GLY A 65 8.09 24.59 5.28
N ALA A 66 7.31 23.61 5.75
CA ALA A 66 7.42 23.07 7.11
C ALA A 66 8.72 22.26 7.36
N HIS A 67 9.35 21.73 6.32
CA HIS A 67 10.63 21.03 6.44
C HIS A 67 11.41 21.06 5.12
N ALA A 68 12.73 21.16 5.17
CA ALA A 68 13.58 21.23 3.99
C ALA A 68 13.37 20.06 3.00
N ALA A 69 13.16 18.85 3.52
CA ALA A 69 12.89 17.65 2.75
C ALA A 69 11.53 17.64 2.04
N PHE A 70 10.58 18.53 2.41
CA PHE A 70 9.25 18.57 1.79
C PHE A 70 9.22 19.39 0.51
N ARG A 71 10.21 20.24 0.27
CA ARG A 71 10.27 21.08 -0.94
C ARG A 71 10.26 20.27 -2.23
N SER A 72 10.94 19.13 -2.26
CA SER A 72 10.94 18.22 -3.42
C SER A 72 9.63 17.46 -3.61
N LEU A 73 8.73 17.51 -2.62
CA LEU A 73 7.40 16.90 -2.67
C LEU A 73 6.32 17.91 -3.08
N ALA A 74 6.67 19.19 -3.21
CA ALA A 74 5.73 20.24 -3.60
C ALA A 74 5.11 19.93 -4.97
N GLY A 75 3.78 20.00 -5.05
CA GLY A 75 3.03 19.75 -6.26
C GLY A 75 2.90 18.26 -6.65
N LEU A 76 3.56 17.34 -5.94
CA LEU A 76 3.32 15.91 -6.14
C LEU A 76 1.88 15.56 -5.74
N ARG A 77 1.23 14.80 -6.60
CA ARG A 77 -0.08 14.20 -6.32
C ARG A 77 0.09 12.69 -6.26
N VAL A 78 0.16 12.18 -5.03
CA VAL A 78 0.38 10.76 -4.74
C VAL A 78 -0.54 10.31 -3.63
N SER A 79 -0.81 9.02 -3.58
CA SER A 79 -1.59 8.38 -2.51
C SER A 79 -1.28 6.89 -2.48
N ALA A 80 -1.58 6.25 -1.35
CA ALA A 80 -1.72 4.81 -1.26
C ALA A 80 -3.14 4.45 -0.88
N HIS A 81 -3.49 3.17 -0.94
CA HIS A 81 -4.79 2.75 -0.40
C HIS A 81 -4.75 2.79 1.11
N LEU A 82 -3.67 2.27 1.70
CA LEU A 82 -3.56 2.02 3.13
C LEU A 82 -2.19 2.50 3.64
N LEU A 83 -2.17 2.97 4.88
CA LEU A 83 -0.96 3.21 5.68
C LEU A 83 -1.08 2.41 6.98
N ILE A 84 0.01 1.74 7.36
CA ILE A 84 0.16 1.10 8.66
C ILE A 84 1.26 1.83 9.44
N ARG A 85 0.86 2.56 10.47
CA ARG A 85 1.77 3.30 11.34
C ARG A 85 2.62 2.38 12.20
N ARG A 86 3.66 2.92 12.85
CA ARG A 86 4.59 2.13 13.70
C ARG A 86 3.89 1.34 14.80
N ASP A 87 2.82 1.87 15.37
CA ASP A 87 2.01 1.25 16.42
C ASP A 87 0.99 0.22 15.90
N GLY A 88 0.88 0.07 14.56
CA GLY A 88 -0.08 -0.80 13.91
C GLY A 88 -1.41 -0.14 13.55
N GLU A 89 -1.58 1.17 13.81
CA GLU A 89 -2.77 1.91 13.35
C GLU A 89 -2.91 1.76 11.83
N LEU A 90 -4.11 1.33 11.40
CA LEU A 90 -4.47 1.23 10.00
C LEU A 90 -5.26 2.45 9.56
N VAL A 91 -4.71 3.19 8.60
CA VAL A 91 -5.36 4.33 7.96
C VAL A 91 -5.66 3.97 6.51
N GLN A 92 -6.84 4.31 6.02
CA GLN A 92 -7.23 4.11 4.63
C GLN A 92 -7.54 5.46 3.96
N PHE A 93 -7.00 5.66 2.76
CA PHE A 93 -7.18 6.90 1.99
C PHE A 93 -8.02 6.70 0.74
N VAL A 94 -7.93 5.53 0.12
CA VAL A 94 -8.56 5.23 -1.17
C VAL A 94 -9.36 3.93 -1.03
N ASP A 95 -10.57 3.96 -1.58
CA ASP A 95 -11.42 2.77 -1.72
C ASP A 95 -10.67 1.72 -2.55
N LEU A 96 -10.56 0.48 -2.08
CA LEU A 96 -9.76 -0.56 -2.75
C LEU A 96 -10.19 -0.86 -4.20
N ARG A 97 -11.41 -0.49 -4.59
CA ARG A 97 -11.94 -0.65 -5.95
C ARG A 97 -11.46 0.47 -6.89
N ARG A 98 -11.03 1.61 -6.35
CA ARG A 98 -10.51 2.75 -7.09
C ARG A 98 -8.99 2.66 -7.23
N ARG A 99 -8.45 3.47 -8.14
CA ARG A 99 -7.00 3.53 -8.41
C ARG A 99 -6.38 4.60 -7.52
N ALA A 100 -5.50 4.19 -6.60
CA ALA A 100 -4.57 5.10 -5.91
C ALA A 100 -3.33 5.36 -6.76
N TRP A 101 -2.55 6.38 -6.41
CA TRP A 101 -1.37 6.83 -7.19
C TRP A 101 -0.07 6.57 -6.42
N HIS A 102 0.34 5.30 -6.31
CA HIS A 102 1.47 4.86 -5.46
C HIS A 102 2.67 4.30 -6.24
N ALA A 103 2.43 3.60 -7.36
CA ALA A 103 3.47 2.84 -8.06
C ALA A 103 4.30 3.67 -9.05
N GLY A 104 3.78 4.81 -9.53
CA GLY A 104 4.42 5.60 -10.60
C GLY A 104 4.76 4.75 -11.84
N GLN A 105 5.88 5.09 -12.52
CA GLN A 105 6.40 4.28 -13.63
C GLN A 105 6.86 2.91 -13.12
N SER A 106 6.14 1.87 -13.53
CA SER A 106 6.27 0.51 -12.99
C SER A 106 5.87 -0.55 -14.01
N CYS A 107 6.37 -1.77 -13.84
CA CYS A 107 6.06 -2.94 -14.67
C CYS A 107 6.04 -4.22 -13.82
N PHE A 108 5.00 -5.03 -13.94
CA PHE A 108 4.91 -6.35 -13.32
C PHE A 108 4.53 -7.39 -14.38
N GLN A 109 5.37 -8.41 -14.56
CA GLN A 109 5.14 -9.48 -15.55
C GLN A 109 4.83 -8.96 -16.96
N GLY A 110 5.53 -7.90 -17.39
CA GLY A 110 5.33 -7.26 -18.70
C GLY A 110 4.17 -6.26 -18.77
N ARG A 111 3.32 -6.16 -17.74
CA ARG A 111 2.23 -5.17 -17.66
C ARG A 111 2.72 -3.89 -16.99
N THR A 112 2.71 -2.79 -17.72
CA THR A 112 3.07 -1.45 -17.22
C THR A 112 1.94 -0.81 -16.43
N ALA A 113 2.20 0.34 -15.80
CA ALA A 113 1.22 1.14 -15.06
C ALA A 113 0.54 0.35 -13.93
N CYS A 114 1.33 -0.16 -12.98
CA CYS A 114 0.83 -1.08 -11.94
C CYS A 114 -0.30 -0.50 -11.08
N ASN A 115 -0.44 0.82 -10.96
CA ASN A 115 -1.59 1.46 -10.28
C ASN A 115 -2.94 0.92 -10.78
N ASP A 116 -3.07 0.61 -12.08
CA ASP A 116 -4.33 0.19 -12.70
C ASP A 116 -4.93 -1.05 -12.03
N SER A 117 -4.06 -1.99 -11.67
CA SER A 117 -4.42 -3.35 -11.23
C SER A 117 -3.94 -3.69 -9.82
N SER A 118 -3.37 -2.72 -9.10
CA SER A 118 -2.80 -2.97 -7.79
C SER A 118 -3.45 -2.21 -6.64
N ILE A 119 -3.26 -2.78 -5.44
CA ILE A 119 -3.47 -2.14 -4.16
C ILE A 119 -2.09 -1.84 -3.54
N GLY A 120 -1.82 -0.59 -3.24
CA GLY A 120 -0.64 -0.15 -2.48
C GLY A 120 -0.91 -0.06 -0.98
N ILE A 121 -0.06 -0.71 -0.17
CA ILE A 121 0.00 -0.58 1.29
C ILE A 121 1.34 0.04 1.68
N GLU A 122 1.29 1.16 2.38
CA GLU A 122 2.45 1.83 2.97
C GLU A 122 2.68 1.36 4.40
N LEU A 123 3.92 0.99 4.71
CA LEU A 123 4.37 0.84 6.09
C LEU A 123 5.14 2.10 6.49
N GLU A 124 4.75 2.73 7.60
CA GLU A 124 5.57 3.79 8.17
C GLU A 124 6.95 3.23 8.55
N GLY A 125 8.02 3.69 7.91
CA GLY A 125 9.32 3.05 8.00
C GLY A 125 10.35 3.58 7.03
N ALA A 126 11.44 2.83 6.91
CA ALA A 126 12.56 3.11 6.02
C ALA A 126 13.31 1.82 5.70
N ASP A 127 14.02 1.79 4.57
CA ASP A 127 14.66 0.59 4.00
C ASP A 127 15.57 -0.19 4.96
N ARG A 128 16.19 0.49 5.92
CA ARG A 128 17.15 -0.09 6.88
C ARG A 128 16.67 -0.04 8.33
N THR A 129 15.43 0.38 8.56
CA THR A 129 14.84 0.41 9.90
C THR A 129 13.86 -0.75 10.04
N PRO A 130 14.08 -1.69 10.97
CA PRO A 130 13.18 -2.83 11.17
C PRO A 130 11.73 -2.39 11.39
N TYR A 131 10.76 -3.05 10.76
CA TYR A 131 9.34 -2.84 11.00
C TYR A 131 8.89 -3.48 12.31
N THR A 132 7.86 -2.90 12.95
CA THR A 132 7.41 -3.38 14.26
C THR A 132 6.56 -4.66 14.15
N ASP A 133 6.45 -5.37 15.26
CA ASP A 133 5.55 -6.52 15.36
C ASP A 133 4.09 -6.15 15.08
N ALA A 134 3.67 -4.97 15.52
CA ALA A 134 2.32 -4.46 15.29
C ALA A 134 2.07 -4.24 13.80
N GLN A 135 3.06 -3.72 13.06
CA GLN A 135 2.97 -3.56 11.61
C GLN A 135 2.84 -4.90 10.89
N TYR A 136 3.67 -5.90 11.23
CA TYR A 136 3.57 -7.22 10.60
C TYR A 136 2.23 -7.91 10.87
N ARG A 137 1.72 -7.85 12.10
CA ARG A 137 0.41 -8.42 12.46
C ARG A 137 -0.73 -7.71 11.71
N CYS A 138 -0.71 -6.38 11.70
CA CYS A 138 -1.70 -5.58 10.97
C CYS A 138 -1.65 -5.89 9.46
N LEU A 139 -0.45 -5.85 8.87
CA LEU A 139 -0.23 -6.13 7.45
C LEU A 139 -0.73 -7.51 7.06
N ALA A 140 -0.37 -8.56 7.80
CA ALA A 140 -0.83 -9.92 7.51
C ALA A 140 -2.36 -10.04 7.56
N ALA A 141 -2.99 -9.46 8.58
CA ALA A 141 -4.44 -9.48 8.72
C ALA A 141 -5.14 -8.67 7.63
N VAL A 142 -4.58 -7.55 7.19
CA VAL A 142 -5.12 -6.71 6.10
C VAL A 142 -4.95 -7.37 4.76
N THR A 143 -3.80 -7.97 4.49
CA THR A 143 -3.57 -8.76 3.29
C THR A 143 -4.54 -9.94 3.19
N ALA A 144 -4.78 -10.67 4.28
CA ALA A 144 -5.74 -11.78 4.27
C ALA A 144 -7.16 -11.32 3.92
N GLU A 145 -7.59 -10.18 4.46
CA GLU A 145 -8.88 -9.57 4.15
C GLU A 145 -8.96 -9.10 2.70
N ILE A 146 -7.92 -8.42 2.20
CA ILE A 146 -7.83 -7.98 0.80
C ILE A 146 -7.91 -9.18 -0.14
N ARG A 147 -7.16 -10.24 0.12
CA ARG A 147 -7.17 -11.45 -0.73
C ARG A 147 -8.52 -12.16 -0.73
N ARG A 148 -9.27 -12.11 0.37
CA ARG A 148 -10.66 -12.59 0.39
C ARG A 148 -11.57 -11.77 -0.53
N ARG A 149 -11.38 -10.45 -0.60
CA ARG A 149 -12.16 -9.54 -1.46
C ARG A 149 -11.69 -9.53 -2.92
N PHE A 150 -10.40 -9.77 -3.14
CA PHE A 150 -9.71 -9.75 -4.43
C PHE A 150 -8.87 -11.04 -4.60
N PRO A 151 -9.51 -12.19 -4.88
CA PRO A 151 -8.86 -13.50 -4.89
C PRO A 151 -7.78 -13.68 -5.96
N ALA A 152 -7.79 -12.80 -6.98
CA ALA A 152 -6.74 -12.72 -7.99
C ALA A 152 -5.37 -12.31 -7.43
N ILE A 153 -5.34 -11.69 -6.24
CA ILE A 153 -4.10 -11.40 -5.51
C ILE A 153 -3.62 -12.70 -4.85
N THR A 154 -2.87 -13.49 -5.62
CA THR A 154 -2.21 -14.69 -5.11
C THR A 154 -0.94 -14.35 -4.31
N PRO A 155 -0.39 -15.26 -3.49
CA PRO A 155 0.82 -15.00 -2.72
C PRO A 155 2.04 -14.58 -3.55
N GLU A 156 2.08 -14.96 -4.83
CA GLU A 156 3.14 -14.65 -5.79
C GLU A 156 2.97 -13.26 -6.40
N ARG A 157 1.75 -12.69 -6.31
CA ARG A 157 1.42 -11.33 -6.76
C ARG A 157 1.41 -10.34 -5.59
N ILE A 158 2.13 -10.67 -4.52
CA ILE A 158 2.46 -9.75 -3.43
C ILE A 158 3.94 -9.44 -3.53
N VAL A 159 4.25 -8.19 -3.83
CA VAL A 159 5.61 -7.74 -4.21
C VAL A 159 5.96 -6.43 -3.52
N GLY A 160 7.24 -6.11 -3.47
CA GLY A 160 7.72 -4.79 -3.07
C GLY A 160 7.63 -3.80 -4.23
N HIS A 161 7.67 -2.50 -3.91
CA HIS A 161 7.78 -1.47 -4.92
C HIS A 161 9.07 -1.59 -5.75
N SER A 162 10.15 -2.04 -5.11
CA SER A 162 11.44 -2.38 -5.73
C SER A 162 11.31 -3.40 -6.85
N ASP A 163 10.38 -4.36 -6.73
CA ASP A 163 10.23 -5.46 -7.68
C ASP A 163 9.54 -5.01 -8.97
N ILE A 164 8.66 -3.99 -8.87
CA ILE A 164 7.94 -3.43 -10.02
C ILE A 164 8.59 -2.19 -10.61
N ALA A 165 9.60 -1.63 -9.95
CA ALA A 165 10.31 -0.43 -10.38
C ALA A 165 11.83 -0.52 -10.08
N PRO A 166 12.51 -1.58 -10.56
CA PRO A 166 13.93 -1.80 -10.30
C PRO A 166 14.76 -0.62 -10.82
N GLY A 167 15.77 -0.22 -10.03
CA GLY A 167 16.65 0.92 -10.33
C GLY A 167 16.05 2.30 -10.01
N ARG A 168 14.72 2.41 -9.82
CA ARG A 168 14.05 3.67 -9.42
C ARG A 168 13.63 3.68 -7.95
N LYS A 169 13.16 2.54 -7.44
CA LYS A 169 12.61 2.41 -6.08
C LYS A 169 13.29 1.26 -5.34
N THR A 170 13.45 1.43 -4.03
CA THR A 170 14.12 0.49 -3.14
C THR A 170 13.22 -0.02 -2.01
N ASP A 171 12.08 0.63 -1.78
CA ASP A 171 11.09 0.22 -0.78
C ASP A 171 10.41 -1.11 -1.15
N PRO A 172 10.05 -1.96 -0.16
CA PRO A 172 10.11 -1.74 1.29
C PRO A 172 11.50 -1.96 1.92
N GLY A 173 12.51 -2.24 1.10
CA GLY A 173 13.92 -2.33 1.49
C GLY A 173 14.30 -3.60 2.25
N PRO A 174 15.60 -3.79 2.52
CA PRO A 174 16.14 -4.99 3.16
C PRO A 174 15.65 -5.21 4.60
N ALA A 175 15.13 -4.18 5.29
CA ALA A 175 14.54 -4.32 6.61
C ALA A 175 13.16 -5.00 6.60
N PHE A 176 12.54 -5.17 5.42
CA PHE A 176 11.28 -5.90 5.29
C PHE A 176 11.53 -7.41 5.22
N ASP A 177 11.13 -8.10 6.28
CA ASP A 177 11.24 -9.54 6.43
C ASP A 177 10.07 -10.25 5.75
N TRP A 178 10.30 -10.58 4.47
CA TRP A 178 9.37 -11.34 3.65
C TRP A 178 9.02 -12.70 4.24
N ALA A 179 9.96 -13.38 4.89
CA ALA A 179 9.74 -14.70 5.46
C ALA A 179 8.78 -14.62 6.65
N ARG A 180 9.02 -13.67 7.56
CA ARG A 180 8.12 -13.38 8.68
C ARG A 180 6.72 -13.00 8.21
N TYR A 181 6.62 -12.09 7.25
CA TYR A 181 5.33 -11.68 6.70
C TYR A 181 4.57 -12.85 6.08
N ARG A 182 5.24 -13.66 5.25
CA ARG A 182 4.62 -14.85 4.64
C ARG A 182 4.22 -15.88 5.69
N ALA A 183 5.01 -16.12 6.73
CA ALA A 183 4.65 -17.05 7.81
C ALA A 183 3.34 -16.63 8.53
N LEU A 184 3.15 -15.33 8.76
CA LEU A 184 1.93 -14.79 9.37
C LEU A 184 0.70 -14.93 8.46
N LEU A 185 0.86 -14.91 7.13
CA LEU A 185 -0.25 -15.14 6.19
C LEU A 185 -0.75 -16.59 6.18
N HIS A 186 0.10 -17.55 6.53
CA HIS A 186 -0.24 -18.98 6.57
C HIS A 186 -0.68 -19.45 7.95
N SER A 187 -0.52 -18.64 8.98
CA SER A 187 -0.96 -18.96 10.32
C SER A 187 -2.48 -18.76 10.40
N PRO A 188 -3.31 -19.83 10.53
CA PRO A 188 -4.73 -19.64 10.77
C PRO A 188 -4.87 -18.86 12.08
N GLY A 189 -5.42 -17.66 12.00
CA GLY A 189 -5.60 -16.81 13.17
C GLY A 189 -6.36 -17.59 14.24
N ARG A 190 -5.70 -17.89 15.37
CA ARG A 190 -6.43 -18.15 16.61
C ARG A 190 -7.10 -16.82 16.96
N ALA A 191 -8.40 -16.72 16.66
CA ALA A 191 -9.25 -15.78 17.34
C ALA A 191 -9.20 -16.15 18.83
N GLY A 192 -8.48 -15.35 19.60
CA GLY A 192 -8.62 -15.31 21.06
C GLY A 192 -9.76 -14.38 21.43
#